data_AF-A0A365CXR8-F1
#
_entry.id   AF-A0A365CXR8-F1
#
_cell.length_a   1.000
_cell.length_b   1.000
_cell.length_c   1.000
_cell.angle_alpha   90.00
_cell.angle_beta   90.00
_cell.angle_gamma   90.00
#
_symmetry.space_group_name_H-M   'P 1'
#
loop_
_entity.id
_entity.type
_entity.pdbx_description
1 polymer ?
#
loop_
_entity_poly.entity_id
_entity_poly.type
_entity_poly.pdbx_seq_one_letter_code
_entity_poly.pdbx_strand_id
1 'polypeptide(L)'
;MVSNPRIEPLQPGKRSGADPHKNTPASTAAEDLIAAALGIAVVTAVYLDGRAHVLGLPDSFFTPWHALLYGGLLLLIVWLAVISRRTATRYRLDRPARLPAGYGLAAVGAALFAVSGVLDMVWHQIFGVEFGLDALLSPTHLLLFMGGALLLSGPVRAFRLRALPLSMSGRLAPTLGVLGIAGIAAFALSFLSGFITDSATVAVGHAPEGTDAHNIAEGLASAGLASYVLTSLILVVPLAYLIRFRLARPGTALIVVTSVALLAAVLGDFRNMGTVIAALAAGALLDVVLFALRRLSVPLRPQELVLASLLPLLVWPGQLLATNMARSVLWSLEMLTGVVIVAALASFATVFVLGPASRAVNEPGSTEQEISSPAE
;
A
#
# COMPACT_ATOMS: atom_id res chain seq x y z
N MET A 1 -32.51 69.25 -29.02
CA MET A 1 -32.32 69.25 -27.56
C MET A 1 -32.76 67.88 -27.04
N VAL A 2 -31.87 66.89 -27.04
CA VAL A 2 -32.09 65.58 -26.41
C VAL A 2 -30.74 65.16 -25.82
N SER A 3 -30.67 65.15 -24.50
CA SER A 3 -29.49 64.85 -23.70
C SER A 3 -29.29 63.35 -23.57
N ASN A 4 -28.10 62.87 -23.95
CA ASN A 4 -27.66 61.48 -23.83
C ASN A 4 -27.21 61.19 -22.38
N PRO A 5 -27.67 60.14 -21.69
CA PRO A 5 -27.20 59.82 -20.35
C PRO A 5 -25.80 59.19 -20.38
N ARG A 6 -24.90 59.66 -19.50
CA ARG A 6 -23.57 59.06 -19.27
C ARG A 6 -23.74 57.68 -18.64
N ILE A 7 -23.17 56.66 -19.27
CA ILE A 7 -22.92 55.36 -18.65
C ILE A 7 -21.59 55.45 -17.89
N GLU A 8 -21.64 55.31 -16.57
CA GLU A 8 -20.47 55.17 -15.71
C GLU A 8 -19.90 53.74 -15.85
N PRO A 9 -18.59 53.55 -16.05
CA PRO A 9 -18.02 52.21 -16.07
C PRO A 9 -17.99 51.61 -14.67
N LEU A 10 -18.65 50.46 -14.52
CA LEU A 10 -18.58 49.59 -13.34
C LEU A 10 -17.12 49.27 -13.01
N GLN A 11 -16.67 49.64 -11.80
CA GLN A 11 -15.37 49.22 -11.31
C GLN A 11 -15.31 47.69 -11.21
N PRO A 12 -14.26 47.03 -11.72
CA PRO A 12 -14.09 45.60 -11.53
C PRO A 12 -13.87 45.34 -10.04
N GLY A 13 -14.86 44.69 -9.42
CA GLY A 13 -14.78 44.24 -8.05
C GLY A 13 -13.50 43.41 -7.85
N LYS A 14 -12.75 43.74 -6.80
CA LYS A 14 -11.65 42.93 -6.29
C LYS A 14 -12.15 41.51 -6.05
N ARG A 15 -11.98 40.62 -7.04
CA ARG A 15 -11.96 39.18 -6.79
C ARG A 15 -10.73 38.93 -5.94
N SER A 16 -10.96 38.86 -4.63
CA SER A 16 -10.06 38.22 -3.69
C SER A 16 -9.60 36.90 -4.30
N GLY A 17 -8.35 36.85 -4.74
CA GLY A 17 -7.66 35.61 -5.12
C GLY A 17 -7.40 34.76 -3.88
N ALA A 18 -8.46 34.37 -3.18
CA ALA A 18 -8.39 33.39 -2.13
C ALA A 18 -8.10 32.04 -2.79
N ASP A 19 -6.85 31.62 -2.70
CA ASP A 19 -6.43 30.25 -3.01
C ASP A 19 -7.41 29.28 -2.32
N PRO A 20 -8.19 28.47 -3.05
CA PRO A 20 -9.20 27.58 -2.48
C PRO A 20 -8.60 26.58 -1.48
N HIS A 21 -7.28 26.39 -1.48
CA HIS A 21 -6.59 25.53 -0.52
C HIS A 21 -6.28 26.18 0.83
N LYS A 22 -6.32 27.52 0.97
CA LYS A 22 -5.96 28.19 2.24
C LYS A 22 -6.91 27.91 3.40
N ASN A 23 -8.17 27.56 3.12
CA ASN A 23 -9.20 27.35 4.14
C ASN A 23 -9.58 25.88 4.35
N THR A 24 -8.91 24.92 3.70
CA THR A 24 -9.21 23.52 3.94
C THR A 24 -8.57 23.07 5.26
N PRO A 25 -9.33 22.55 6.25
CA PRO A 25 -8.76 22.11 7.52
C PRO A 25 -7.74 20.99 7.30
N ALA A 26 -6.45 21.24 7.55
CA ALA A 26 -5.38 20.30 7.26
C ALA A 26 -4.71 19.78 8.55
N SER A 27 -4.20 18.56 8.49
CA SER A 27 -3.30 18.00 9.52
C SER A 27 -1.90 18.59 9.39
N THR A 28 -1.06 18.41 10.40
CA THR A 28 0.39 18.67 10.36
C THR A 28 1.18 17.39 10.00
N ALA A 29 2.42 17.54 9.55
CA ALA A 29 3.27 16.40 9.21
C ALA A 29 3.53 15.50 10.44
N ALA A 30 3.64 16.08 11.63
CA ALA A 30 3.77 15.32 12.87
C ALA A 30 2.50 14.53 13.19
N GLU A 31 1.32 15.10 12.96
CA GLU A 31 0.05 14.41 13.16
C GLU A 31 -0.12 13.21 12.24
N ASP A 32 0.27 13.38 10.97
CA ASP A 32 0.27 12.31 9.99
C ASP A 32 1.29 11.22 10.33
N LEU A 33 2.46 11.59 10.84
CA LEU A 33 3.49 10.63 11.22
C LEU A 33 3.06 9.76 12.40
N ILE A 34 2.42 10.36 13.42
CA ILE A 34 1.87 9.61 14.55
C ILE A 34 0.78 8.64 14.07
N ALA A 35 -0.13 9.09 13.21
CA ALA A 35 -1.16 8.23 12.65
C ALA A 35 -0.55 7.06 11.86
N ALA A 36 0.46 7.33 11.04
CA ALA A 36 1.14 6.30 10.26
C ALA A 36 1.93 5.31 11.15
N ALA A 37 2.60 5.79 12.20
CA ALA A 37 3.33 4.94 13.14
C ALA A 37 2.41 4.02 13.95
N LEU A 38 1.29 4.55 14.45
CA LEU A 38 0.23 3.74 15.07
C LEU A 38 -0.34 2.72 14.08
N GLY A 39 -0.49 3.12 12.82
CA GLY A 39 -0.88 2.22 11.75
C GLY A 39 0.08 1.04 11.53
N ILE A 40 1.39 1.30 11.51
CA ILE A 40 2.40 0.24 11.45
C ILE A 40 2.34 -0.66 12.69
N ALA A 41 2.11 -0.09 13.88
CA ALA A 41 1.95 -0.90 15.10
C ALA A 41 0.75 -1.86 15.00
N VAL A 42 -0.39 -1.40 14.44
CA VAL A 42 -1.55 -2.24 14.16
C VAL A 42 -1.20 -3.37 13.17
N VAL A 43 -0.53 -3.05 12.06
CA VAL A 43 -0.10 -4.05 11.08
C VAL A 43 0.79 -5.11 11.74
N THR A 44 1.78 -4.69 12.53
CA THR A 44 2.64 -5.63 13.27
C THR A 44 1.83 -6.52 14.22
N ALA A 45 0.85 -5.96 14.93
CA ALA A 45 -0.01 -6.73 15.82
C ALA A 45 -0.83 -7.79 15.06
N VAL A 46 -1.37 -7.47 13.88
CA VAL A 46 -2.07 -8.44 13.01
C VAL A 46 -1.16 -9.62 12.64
N TYR A 47 0.12 -9.36 12.32
CA TYR A 47 1.06 -10.45 12.00
C TYR A 47 1.44 -11.31 13.22
N LEU A 48 1.54 -10.71 14.41
CA LEU A 48 1.78 -11.46 15.64
C LEU A 48 0.59 -12.35 16.01
N ASP A 49 -0.62 -11.85 15.79
CA ASP A 49 -1.88 -12.57 15.95
C ASP A 49 -2.00 -13.72 14.94
N GLY A 50 -1.79 -13.45 13.65
CA GLY A 50 -1.73 -14.48 12.61
C GLY A 50 -0.68 -15.56 12.90
N ARG A 51 0.50 -15.19 13.43
CA ARG A 51 1.51 -16.17 13.85
C ARG A 51 0.98 -17.08 14.97
N ALA A 52 0.22 -16.54 15.93
CA ALA A 52 -0.36 -17.33 17.00
C ALA A 52 -1.34 -18.39 16.46
N HIS A 53 -2.19 -18.01 15.49
CA HIS A 53 -3.08 -18.95 14.79
C HIS A 53 -2.31 -20.03 14.02
N VAL A 54 -1.25 -19.65 13.29
CA VAL A 54 -0.40 -20.60 12.55
C VAL A 54 0.27 -21.62 13.49
N LEU A 55 0.68 -21.19 14.68
CA LEU A 55 1.29 -22.06 15.69
C LEU A 55 0.28 -22.88 16.49
N GLY A 56 -1.02 -22.69 16.29
CA GLY A 56 -2.06 -23.38 17.06
C GLY A 56 -2.01 -23.06 18.56
N LEU A 57 -1.58 -21.86 18.93
CA LEU A 57 -1.60 -21.41 20.33
C LEU A 57 -3.05 -21.34 20.84
N PRO A 58 -3.29 -21.47 22.17
CA PRO A 58 -4.65 -21.42 22.71
C PRO A 58 -5.40 -20.19 22.22
N ASP A 59 -6.52 -20.47 21.55
CA ASP A 59 -7.23 -19.46 20.79
C ASP A 59 -8.61 -19.19 21.40
N SER A 60 -8.91 -17.91 21.51
CA SER A 60 -10.20 -17.38 21.95
C SER A 60 -10.28 -15.93 21.49
N PHE A 61 -11.47 -15.32 21.56
CA PHE A 61 -11.60 -13.90 21.20
C PHE A 61 -10.73 -12.97 22.09
N PHE A 62 -10.32 -13.41 23.28
CA PHE A 62 -9.49 -12.62 24.20
C PHE A 62 -8.14 -13.31 24.44
N THR A 63 -7.15 -12.99 23.60
CA THR A 63 -5.75 -13.43 23.77
C THR A 63 -4.83 -12.22 23.97
N PRO A 64 -3.59 -12.42 24.43
CA PRO A 64 -2.59 -11.35 24.45
C PRO A 64 -2.34 -10.72 23.07
N TRP A 65 -2.45 -11.49 22.00
CA TRP A 65 -2.23 -11.04 20.61
C TRP A 65 -3.41 -10.17 20.12
N HIS A 66 -4.64 -10.62 20.39
CA HIS A 66 -5.84 -9.81 20.23
C HIS A 66 -5.77 -8.51 21.04
N ALA A 67 -5.29 -8.56 22.30
CA ALA A 67 -5.13 -7.37 23.12
C ALA A 67 -4.16 -6.34 22.53
N LEU A 68 -3.05 -6.79 21.92
CA LEU A 68 -2.12 -5.92 21.19
C LEU A 68 -2.80 -5.29 19.97
N LEU A 69 -3.55 -6.08 19.20
CA LEU A 69 -4.31 -5.61 18.04
C LEU A 69 -5.35 -4.57 18.45
N TYR A 70 -6.24 -4.91 19.39
CA TYR A 70 -7.30 -4.03 19.90
C TYR A 70 -6.74 -2.76 20.52
N GLY A 71 -5.65 -2.87 21.29
CA GLY A 71 -4.95 -1.73 21.87
C GLY A 71 -4.40 -0.77 20.82
N GLY A 72 -3.72 -1.29 19.79
CA GLY A 72 -3.20 -0.49 18.68
C GLY A 72 -4.32 0.24 17.92
N LEU A 73 -5.43 -0.45 17.66
CA LEU A 73 -6.59 0.11 16.98
C LEU A 73 -7.26 1.19 17.82
N LEU A 74 -7.48 0.93 19.12
CA LEU A 74 -8.05 1.92 20.03
C LEU A 74 -7.19 3.18 20.08
N LEU A 75 -5.86 3.04 20.17
CA LEU A 75 -4.94 4.17 20.14
C LEU A 75 -5.05 4.96 18.83
N LEU A 76 -5.18 4.30 17.68
CA LEU A 76 -5.33 4.97 16.39
C LEU A 76 -6.70 5.67 16.26
N ILE A 77 -7.79 5.07 16.75
CA ILE A 77 -9.12 5.70 16.79
C ILE A 77 -9.13 6.91 17.72
N VAL A 78 -8.55 6.79 18.92
CA VAL A 78 -8.38 7.92 19.85
C VAL A 78 -7.54 9.01 19.19
N TRP A 79 -6.47 8.64 18.46
CA TRP A 79 -5.68 9.60 17.73
C TRP A 79 -6.48 10.35 16.66
N LEU A 80 -7.36 9.67 15.92
CA LEU A 80 -8.28 10.32 14.97
C LEU A 80 -9.20 11.34 15.67
N ALA A 81 -9.72 11.02 16.85
CA ALA A 81 -10.53 11.95 17.64
C ALA A 81 -9.68 13.15 18.11
N VAL A 82 -8.45 12.92 18.56
CA VAL A 82 -7.51 13.97 18.99
C VAL A 82 -7.18 14.92 17.83
N ILE A 83 -6.79 14.41 16.66
CA ILE A 83 -6.48 15.28 15.51
C ILE A 83 -7.73 16.02 15.04
N SER A 84 -8.92 15.42 15.11
CA SER A 84 -10.18 16.07 14.75
C SER A 84 -10.48 17.27 15.66
N ARG A 85 -10.28 17.13 16.98
CA ARG A 85 -10.40 18.23 17.94
C ARG A 85 -9.33 19.30 17.72
N ARG A 86 -8.07 18.89 17.55
CA ARG A 86 -6.95 19.81 17.28
C ARG A 86 -7.16 20.63 16.01
N THR A 87 -7.66 20.00 14.94
CA THR A 87 -8.02 20.68 13.69
C THR A 87 -9.13 21.71 13.93
N ALA A 88 -10.21 21.36 14.64
CA ALA A 88 -11.26 22.33 14.97
C ALA A 88 -10.73 23.54 15.75
N THR A 89 -9.89 23.31 16.77
CA THR A 89 -9.26 24.39 17.55
C THR A 89 -8.30 25.23 16.71
N ARG A 90 -7.42 24.60 15.92
CA ARG A 90 -6.43 25.29 15.05
C ARG A 90 -7.10 26.23 14.05
N TYR A 91 -8.23 25.80 13.49
CA TYR A 91 -8.98 26.55 12.48
C TYR A 91 -10.15 27.37 13.06
N ARG A 92 -10.27 27.46 14.39
CA ARG A 92 -11.31 28.24 15.09
C ARG A 92 -12.73 27.97 14.57
N LEU A 93 -13.07 26.70 14.40
CA LEU A 93 -14.38 26.29 13.89
C LEU A 93 -15.44 26.31 15.01
N ASP A 94 -16.69 26.63 14.67
CA ASP A 94 -17.83 26.61 15.60
C ASP A 94 -18.29 25.19 16.03
N ARG A 95 -17.47 24.18 15.74
CA ARG A 95 -17.73 22.78 16.09
C ARG A 95 -16.59 22.24 16.94
N PRO A 96 -16.86 21.34 17.91
CA PRO A 96 -15.83 20.84 18.82
C PRO A 96 -14.81 19.90 18.14
N ALA A 97 -15.14 19.36 16.96
CA ALA A 97 -14.29 18.44 16.21
C ALA A 97 -14.53 18.56 14.69
N ARG A 98 -13.46 18.46 13.90
CA ARG A 98 -13.50 18.41 12.44
C ARG A 98 -12.32 17.59 11.93
N LEU A 99 -12.60 16.51 11.21
CA LEU A 99 -11.55 15.71 10.59
C LEU A 99 -10.72 16.56 9.62
N PRO A 100 -9.38 16.46 9.67
CA PRO A 100 -8.53 17.08 8.67
C PRO A 100 -8.74 16.45 7.28
N ALA A 101 -8.48 17.24 6.25
CA ALA A 101 -8.59 16.83 4.86
C ALA A 101 -7.73 15.58 4.59
N GLY A 102 -8.31 14.61 3.88
CA GLY A 102 -7.69 13.31 3.60
C GLY A 102 -8.15 12.20 4.55
N TYR A 103 -8.48 12.51 5.81
CA TYR A 103 -8.85 11.53 6.83
C TYR A 103 -10.30 11.03 6.78
N GLY A 104 -11.11 11.49 5.82
CA GLY A 104 -12.49 11.03 5.67
C GLY A 104 -12.61 9.51 5.49
N LEU A 105 -11.79 8.91 4.62
CA LEU A 105 -11.76 7.45 4.45
C LEU A 105 -11.16 6.75 5.67
N ALA A 106 -10.23 7.37 6.38
CA ALA A 106 -9.70 6.80 7.62
C ALA A 106 -10.78 6.68 8.70
N ALA A 107 -11.67 7.67 8.81
CA ALA A 107 -12.83 7.60 9.71
C ALA A 107 -13.86 6.55 9.29
N VAL A 108 -14.12 6.40 7.98
CA VAL A 108 -14.95 5.29 7.47
C VAL A 108 -14.31 3.95 7.81
N GLY A 109 -13.00 3.82 7.61
CA GLY A 109 -12.23 2.63 7.98
C GLY A 109 -12.33 2.30 9.46
N ALA A 110 -12.18 3.31 10.34
CA ALA A 110 -12.36 3.13 11.79
C ALA A 110 -13.76 2.64 12.17
N ALA A 111 -14.81 3.23 11.58
CA ALA A 111 -16.20 2.82 11.84
C ALA A 111 -16.45 1.39 11.33
N LEU A 112 -16.01 1.09 10.12
CA LEU A 112 -16.13 -0.24 9.53
C LEU A 112 -15.38 -1.27 10.38
N PHE A 113 -14.17 -0.98 10.82
CA PHE A 113 -13.38 -1.87 11.66
C PHE A 113 -14.08 -2.14 12.99
N ALA A 114 -14.59 -1.10 13.67
CA ALA A 114 -15.28 -1.25 14.94
C ALA A 114 -16.55 -2.12 14.81
N VAL A 115 -17.36 -1.89 13.77
CA VAL A 115 -18.55 -2.72 13.49
C VAL A 115 -18.13 -4.15 13.16
N SER A 116 -17.12 -4.32 12.30
CA SER A 116 -16.67 -5.63 11.86
C SER A 116 -16.06 -6.43 13.00
N GLY A 117 -15.37 -5.82 13.96
CA GLY A 117 -14.84 -6.51 15.13
C GLY A 117 -15.93 -7.02 16.08
N VAL A 118 -17.05 -6.30 16.18
CA VAL A 118 -18.23 -6.80 16.91
C VAL A 118 -18.88 -7.96 16.16
N LEU A 119 -19.01 -7.84 14.83
CA LEU A 119 -19.53 -8.92 13.99
C LEU A 119 -18.65 -10.16 14.05
N ASP A 120 -17.33 -9.97 14.09
CA ASP A 120 -16.32 -11.02 14.23
C ASP A 120 -16.47 -11.77 15.56
N MET A 121 -16.65 -11.03 16.65
CA MET A 121 -16.96 -11.63 17.95
C MET A 121 -18.23 -12.49 17.91
N VAL A 122 -19.31 -11.95 17.33
CA VAL A 122 -20.58 -12.67 17.20
C VAL A 122 -20.41 -13.89 16.29
N TRP A 123 -19.63 -13.77 15.22
CA TRP A 123 -19.30 -14.85 14.31
C TRP A 123 -18.59 -15.99 15.04
N HIS A 124 -17.53 -15.70 15.80
CA HIS A 124 -16.83 -16.70 16.60
C HIS A 124 -17.72 -17.36 17.66
N GLN A 125 -18.72 -16.65 18.19
CA GLN A 125 -19.68 -17.22 19.15
C GLN A 125 -20.67 -18.19 18.50
N ILE A 126 -21.05 -17.98 17.23
CA ILE A 126 -22.04 -18.80 16.53
C ILE A 126 -21.37 -19.96 15.79
N PHE A 127 -20.25 -19.70 15.10
CA PHE A 127 -19.61 -20.65 14.18
C PHE A 127 -18.28 -21.21 14.70
N GLY A 128 -17.75 -20.67 15.80
CA GLY A 128 -16.42 -21.01 16.31
C GLY A 128 -15.31 -20.18 15.66
N VAL A 129 -14.08 -20.34 16.17
CA VAL A 129 -12.90 -19.66 15.64
C VAL A 129 -12.35 -20.44 14.44
N GLU A 130 -12.14 -19.76 13.31
CA GLU A 130 -11.63 -20.37 12.09
C GLU A 130 -10.10 -20.56 12.09
N PHE A 131 -9.62 -21.48 11.26
CA PHE A 131 -8.18 -21.75 11.09
C PHE A 131 -7.79 -21.78 9.60
N GLY A 132 -6.53 -21.47 9.31
CA GLY A 132 -5.99 -21.56 7.96
C GLY A 132 -6.66 -20.60 6.97
N LEU A 133 -7.12 -21.14 5.83
CA LEU A 133 -7.76 -20.33 4.78
C LEU A 133 -9.09 -19.73 5.22
N ASP A 134 -9.86 -20.45 6.03
CA ASP A 134 -11.18 -20.01 6.49
C ASP A 134 -11.06 -18.73 7.32
N ALA A 135 -10.03 -18.61 8.16
CA ALA A 135 -9.75 -17.39 8.93
C ALA A 135 -9.45 -16.19 8.02
N LEU A 136 -8.70 -16.38 6.93
CA LEU A 136 -8.37 -15.29 6.00
C LEU A 136 -9.55 -14.89 5.11
N LEU A 137 -10.46 -15.81 4.82
CA LEU A 137 -11.60 -15.61 3.90
C LEU A 137 -12.94 -15.39 4.62
N SER A 138 -12.95 -15.47 5.95
CA SER A 138 -14.13 -15.21 6.77
C SER A 138 -14.70 -13.82 6.46
N PRO A 139 -16.02 -13.67 6.29
CA PRO A 139 -16.64 -12.40 5.89
C PRO A 139 -16.28 -11.23 6.82
N THR A 140 -16.14 -11.48 8.13
CA THR A 140 -15.79 -10.47 9.13
C THR A 140 -14.34 -10.02 8.98
N HIS A 141 -13.41 -10.96 8.80
CA HIS A 141 -12.00 -10.68 8.51
C HIS A 141 -11.82 -9.86 7.22
N LEU A 142 -12.56 -10.16 6.15
CA LEU A 142 -12.51 -9.37 4.91
C LEU A 142 -12.95 -7.91 5.13
N LEU A 143 -13.99 -7.68 5.94
CA LEU A 143 -14.41 -6.33 6.32
C LEU A 143 -13.37 -5.63 7.23
N LEU A 144 -12.72 -6.37 8.13
CA LEU A 144 -11.62 -5.86 8.95
C LEU A 144 -10.40 -5.45 8.10
N PHE A 145 -10.01 -6.24 7.10
CA PHE A 145 -8.94 -5.88 6.17
C PHE A 145 -9.29 -4.63 5.37
N MET A 146 -10.52 -4.53 4.86
CA MET A 146 -11.00 -3.33 4.17
C MET A 146 -10.99 -2.11 5.10
N GLY A 147 -11.51 -2.25 6.32
CA GLY A 147 -11.51 -1.22 7.35
C GLY A 147 -10.09 -0.76 7.70
N GLY A 148 -9.16 -1.69 7.88
CA GLY A 148 -7.76 -1.44 8.17
C GLY A 148 -7.06 -0.69 7.04
N ALA A 149 -7.23 -1.12 5.78
CA ALA A 149 -6.65 -0.43 4.62
C ALA A 149 -7.18 1.02 4.49
N LEU A 150 -8.48 1.21 4.68
CA LEU A 150 -9.08 2.56 4.68
C LEU A 150 -8.57 3.41 5.84
N LEU A 151 -8.44 2.84 7.03
CA LEU A 151 -7.91 3.51 8.22
C LEU A 151 -6.48 4.02 8.00
N LEU A 152 -5.62 3.20 7.39
CA LEU A 152 -4.22 3.52 7.08
C LEU A 152 -4.07 4.53 5.92
N SER A 153 -5.13 4.79 5.15
CA SER A 153 -5.09 5.71 4.00
C SER A 153 -5.03 7.19 4.37
N GLY A 154 -5.31 7.55 5.63
CA GLY A 154 -5.38 8.94 6.11
C GLY A 154 -4.14 9.78 5.75
N PRO A 155 -2.94 9.41 6.21
CA PRO A 155 -1.69 10.10 5.87
C PRO A 155 -1.41 10.18 4.37
N VAL A 156 -1.73 9.11 3.63
CA VAL A 156 -1.54 9.03 2.17
C VAL A 156 -2.40 10.07 1.44
N ARG A 157 -3.67 10.18 1.83
CA ARG A 157 -4.62 11.12 1.24
C ARG A 157 -4.40 12.54 1.71
N ALA A 158 -4.06 12.74 2.98
CA ALA A 158 -3.71 14.05 3.52
C ALA A 158 -2.50 14.62 2.77
N PHE A 159 -1.47 13.80 2.51
CA PHE A 159 -0.33 14.17 1.67
C PHE A 159 -0.75 14.66 0.28
N ARG A 160 -1.66 13.95 -0.41
CA ARG A 160 -2.12 14.33 -1.75
C ARG A 160 -2.85 15.68 -1.82
N LEU A 161 -3.37 16.14 -0.69
CA LEU A 161 -4.11 17.39 -0.58
C LEU A 161 -3.24 18.56 -0.08
N ARG A 162 -1.98 18.31 0.31
CA ARG A 162 -1.03 19.36 0.71
C ARG A 162 -0.43 20.01 -0.53
N ALA A 163 -0.70 21.29 -0.73
CA ALA A 163 0.18 22.16 -1.52
C ALA A 163 1.31 22.62 -0.59
N LEU A 164 2.59 22.33 -0.91
CA LEU A 164 3.85 22.93 -0.41
C LEU A 164 5.01 21.91 -0.56
N PRO A 165 6.28 22.36 -0.68
CA PRO A 165 7.43 21.46 -0.63
C PRO A 165 7.51 20.77 0.74
N LEU A 166 7.55 19.44 0.74
CA LEU A 166 7.52 18.66 1.98
C LEU A 166 8.91 18.42 2.55
N SER A 167 9.00 18.64 3.87
CA SER A 167 10.10 18.17 4.72
C SER A 167 10.28 16.65 4.64
N MET A 168 11.39 16.12 5.16
CA MET A 168 11.62 14.68 5.27
C MET A 168 10.50 13.98 6.06
N SER A 169 10.10 14.54 7.21
CA SER A 169 9.00 14.02 8.03
C SER A 169 7.67 14.02 7.30
N GLY A 170 7.40 15.03 6.46
CA GLY A 170 6.18 15.12 5.66
C GLY A 170 6.06 14.04 4.57
N ARG A 171 7.16 13.38 4.19
CA ARG A 171 7.16 12.25 3.24
C ARG A 171 7.14 10.89 3.94
N LEU A 172 7.65 10.80 5.16
CA LEU A 172 7.68 9.54 5.89
C LEU A 172 6.27 9.03 6.21
N ALA A 173 5.37 9.92 6.64
CA ALA A 173 4.00 9.55 6.98
C ALA A 173 3.22 8.86 5.84
N PRO A 174 3.12 9.42 4.61
CA PRO A 174 2.46 8.72 3.51
C PRO A 174 3.22 7.46 3.07
N THR A 175 4.56 7.41 3.18
CA THR A 175 5.32 6.18 2.89
C THR A 175 4.97 5.06 3.86
N LEU A 176 4.90 5.34 5.15
CA LEU A 176 4.48 4.36 6.17
C LEU A 176 3.01 3.96 5.99
N GLY A 177 2.12 4.89 5.60
CA GLY A 177 0.74 4.56 5.27
C GLY A 177 0.63 3.61 4.07
N VAL A 178 1.40 3.85 3.01
CA VAL A 178 1.47 2.96 1.82
C VAL A 178 2.05 1.59 2.20
N LEU A 179 3.12 1.55 3.02
CA LEU A 179 3.69 0.31 3.54
C LEU A 179 2.66 -0.46 4.39
N GLY A 180 1.92 0.22 5.26
CA GLY A 180 0.89 -0.40 6.08
C GLY A 180 -0.23 -1.02 5.24
N ILE A 181 -0.72 -0.31 4.22
CA ILE A 181 -1.72 -0.83 3.28
C ILE A 181 -1.19 -2.06 2.53
N ALA A 182 0.07 -2.01 2.06
CA ALA A 182 0.72 -3.15 1.43
C ALA A 182 0.87 -4.33 2.40
N GLY A 183 1.17 -4.07 3.68
CA GLY A 183 1.23 -5.07 4.74
C GLY A 183 -0.11 -5.75 5.02
N ILE A 184 -1.21 -4.98 5.09
CA ILE A 184 -2.56 -5.57 5.20
C ILE A 184 -2.89 -6.44 4.00
N ALA A 185 -2.59 -5.97 2.78
CA ALA A 185 -2.80 -6.77 1.58
C ALA A 185 -1.95 -8.05 1.57
N ALA A 186 -0.69 -7.96 1.98
CA ALA A 186 0.22 -9.10 2.11
C ALA A 186 -0.25 -10.11 3.17
N PHE A 187 -0.86 -9.65 4.26
CA PHE A 187 -1.44 -10.52 5.29
C PHE A 187 -2.70 -11.22 4.78
N ALA A 188 -3.65 -10.46 4.22
CA ALA A 188 -4.91 -11.00 3.69
C ALA A 188 -4.68 -12.04 2.58
N LEU A 189 -3.61 -11.86 1.80
CA LEU A 189 -3.22 -12.75 0.70
C LEU A 189 -2.05 -13.68 1.09
N SER A 190 -1.80 -13.87 2.39
CA SER A 190 -0.63 -14.62 2.87
C SER A 190 -0.60 -16.08 2.43
N PHE A 191 -1.77 -16.66 2.12
CA PHE A 191 -1.89 -17.99 1.52
C PHE A 191 -1.29 -18.10 0.10
N LEU A 192 -1.02 -16.97 -0.55
CA LEU A 192 -0.28 -16.86 -1.81
C LEU A 192 0.97 -15.98 -1.63
N SER A 193 1.63 -16.06 -0.47
CA SER A 193 2.87 -15.31 -0.21
C SER A 193 4.09 -16.01 -0.79
N GLY A 194 4.77 -15.34 -1.72
CA GLY A 194 6.05 -15.77 -2.31
C GLY A 194 7.21 -15.81 -1.31
N PHE A 195 7.06 -15.16 -0.14
CA PHE A 195 8.05 -15.25 0.94
C PHE A 195 7.83 -16.43 1.88
N ILE A 196 6.63 -17.01 1.88
CA ILE A 196 6.23 -18.13 2.74
C ILE A 196 6.23 -19.46 1.97
N THR A 197 5.82 -19.44 0.70
CA THR A 197 5.67 -20.65 -0.13
C THR A 197 6.94 -21.50 -0.18
N ASP A 198 6.75 -22.82 -0.04
CA ASP A 198 7.77 -23.84 -0.27
C ASP A 198 7.38 -24.79 -1.41
N SER A 199 6.43 -24.38 -2.27
CA SER A 199 5.97 -25.17 -3.41
C SER A 199 7.10 -25.59 -4.35
N ALA A 200 8.16 -24.78 -4.43
CA ALA A 200 9.37 -25.09 -5.21
C ALA A 200 10.15 -26.31 -4.71
N THR A 201 9.92 -26.76 -3.48
CA THR A 201 10.53 -27.96 -2.87
C THR A 201 9.72 -29.23 -3.12
N VAL A 202 8.58 -29.12 -3.81
CA VAL A 202 7.72 -30.24 -4.18
C VAL A 202 7.88 -30.49 -5.67
N ALA A 203 8.28 -31.72 -6.04
CA ALA A 203 8.42 -32.11 -7.44
C ALA A 203 7.04 -32.17 -8.11
N VAL A 204 6.96 -31.67 -9.35
CA VAL A 204 5.75 -31.81 -10.18
C VAL A 204 5.84 -33.15 -10.90
N GLY A 205 4.94 -34.08 -10.55
CA GLY A 205 4.91 -35.43 -11.11
C GLY A 205 4.37 -35.48 -12.54
N HIS A 206 4.83 -36.44 -13.33
CA HIS A 206 4.41 -36.63 -14.73
C HIS A 206 3.17 -37.54 -14.86
N ALA A 207 2.20 -37.38 -13.96
CA ALA A 207 0.98 -38.17 -14.03
C ALA A 207 0.19 -37.83 -15.32
N PRO A 208 -0.47 -38.81 -15.96
CA PRO A 208 -1.25 -38.54 -17.16
C PRO A 208 -2.33 -37.47 -16.93
N GLU A 209 -2.54 -36.62 -17.93
CA GLU A 209 -3.60 -35.61 -17.92
C GLU A 209 -4.97 -36.25 -17.62
N GLY A 210 -5.80 -35.52 -16.87
CA GLY A 210 -7.13 -35.97 -16.46
C GLY A 210 -7.16 -36.91 -15.25
N THR A 211 -6.00 -37.27 -14.68
CA THR A 211 -5.93 -38.01 -13.41
C THR A 211 -5.93 -37.08 -12.20
N ASP A 212 -6.44 -37.55 -11.06
CA ASP A 212 -6.40 -36.78 -9.80
C ASP A 212 -4.98 -36.43 -9.38
N ALA A 213 -4.03 -37.35 -9.58
CA ALA A 213 -2.62 -37.13 -9.27
C ALA A 213 -2.01 -35.98 -10.10
N HIS A 214 -2.36 -35.90 -11.40
CA HIS A 214 -1.95 -34.79 -12.25
C HIS A 214 -2.55 -33.47 -11.77
N ASN A 215 -3.86 -33.44 -11.53
CA ASN A 215 -4.58 -32.24 -11.11
C ASN A 215 -4.05 -31.67 -9.77
N ILE A 216 -3.72 -32.54 -8.81
CA ILE A 216 -3.15 -32.14 -7.52
C ILE A 216 -1.75 -31.56 -7.70
N ALA A 217 -0.87 -32.24 -8.45
CA ALA A 217 0.50 -31.79 -8.67
C ALA A 217 0.53 -30.42 -9.39
N GLU A 218 -0.23 -30.29 -10.49
CA GLU A 218 -0.35 -29.04 -11.24
C GLU A 218 -1.02 -27.93 -10.43
N GLY A 219 -2.01 -28.27 -9.59
CA GLY A 219 -2.67 -27.30 -8.70
C GLY A 219 -1.72 -26.70 -7.67
N LEU A 220 -0.90 -27.53 -7.01
CA LEU A 220 0.11 -27.08 -6.05
C LEU A 220 1.21 -26.25 -6.73
N ALA A 221 1.67 -26.69 -7.91
CA ALA A 221 2.63 -25.94 -8.72
C ALA A 221 2.06 -24.57 -9.12
N SER A 222 0.82 -24.53 -9.62
CA SER A 222 0.12 -23.32 -10.03
C SER A 222 -0.08 -22.33 -8.88
N ALA A 223 -0.46 -22.81 -7.69
CA ALA A 223 -0.56 -21.97 -6.48
C ALA A 223 0.81 -21.39 -6.07
N GLY A 224 1.86 -22.20 -6.15
CA GLY A 224 3.24 -21.76 -5.95
C GLY A 224 3.62 -20.64 -6.92
N LEU A 225 3.46 -20.86 -8.22
CA LEU A 225 3.74 -19.88 -9.28
C LEU A 225 2.93 -18.58 -9.09
N ALA A 226 1.64 -18.70 -8.76
CA ALA A 226 0.77 -17.57 -8.47
C ALA A 226 1.26 -16.74 -7.27
N SER A 227 1.86 -17.39 -6.26
CA SER A 227 2.38 -16.72 -5.07
C SER A 227 3.49 -15.72 -5.41
N TYR A 228 4.40 -16.09 -6.31
CA TYR A 228 5.48 -15.21 -6.80
C TYR A 228 4.93 -14.00 -7.57
N VAL A 229 3.97 -14.24 -8.47
CA VAL A 229 3.35 -13.16 -9.27
C VAL A 229 2.58 -12.20 -8.38
N LEU A 230 1.72 -12.71 -7.50
CA LEU A 230 0.89 -11.88 -6.63
C LEU A 230 1.73 -11.05 -5.67
N THR A 231 2.73 -11.68 -5.03
CA THR A 231 3.62 -10.98 -4.10
C THR A 231 4.45 -9.91 -4.81
N SER A 232 4.80 -10.13 -6.09
CA SER A 232 5.45 -9.10 -6.90
C SER A 232 4.57 -7.86 -7.05
N LEU A 233 3.28 -8.03 -7.34
CA LEU A 233 2.35 -6.91 -7.47
C LEU A 233 2.15 -6.18 -6.14
N ILE A 234 2.08 -6.91 -5.02
CA ILE A 234 1.98 -6.35 -3.66
C ILE A 234 3.21 -5.48 -3.33
N LEU A 235 4.40 -5.81 -3.85
CA LEU A 235 5.60 -4.98 -3.65
C LEU A 235 5.72 -3.84 -4.67
N VAL A 236 5.49 -4.15 -5.95
CA VAL A 236 5.73 -3.23 -7.08
C VAL A 236 4.72 -2.09 -7.11
N VAL A 237 3.42 -2.36 -6.94
CA VAL A 237 2.38 -1.33 -7.06
C VAL A 237 2.55 -0.22 -6.02
N PRO A 238 2.76 -0.52 -4.72
CA PRO A 238 3.05 0.49 -3.71
C PRO A 238 4.35 1.27 -3.99
N LEU A 239 5.43 0.60 -4.42
CA LEU A 239 6.69 1.29 -4.73
C LEU A 239 6.58 2.19 -5.97
N ALA A 240 5.89 1.75 -7.01
CA ALA A 240 5.58 2.58 -8.17
C ALA A 240 4.77 3.81 -7.77
N TYR A 241 3.77 3.66 -6.89
CA TYR A 241 3.05 4.80 -6.30
C TYR A 241 3.99 5.77 -5.58
N LEU A 242 4.93 5.27 -4.76
CA LEU A 242 5.87 6.11 -4.04
C LEU A 242 6.84 6.86 -4.98
N ILE A 243 7.29 6.25 -6.07
CA ILE A 243 8.10 6.92 -7.10
C ILE A 243 7.26 8.01 -7.80
N ARG A 244 6.05 7.65 -8.23
CA ARG A 244 5.12 8.53 -8.96
C ARG A 244 4.88 9.84 -8.25
N PHE A 245 4.64 9.78 -6.96
CA PHE A 245 4.35 10.94 -6.12
C PHE A 245 5.60 11.55 -5.47
N ARG A 246 6.80 11.19 -5.95
CA ARG A 246 8.09 11.69 -5.46
C ARG A 246 8.28 11.48 -3.95
N LEU A 247 7.69 10.43 -3.40
CA LEU A 247 7.84 10.02 -2.00
C LEU A 247 9.08 9.15 -1.82
N ALA A 248 9.44 8.35 -2.84
CA ALA A 248 10.59 7.47 -2.80
C ALA A 248 11.92 8.24 -2.69
N ARG A 249 12.76 7.80 -1.76
CA ARG A 249 14.14 8.24 -1.52
C ARG A 249 15.09 7.06 -1.50
N PRO A 250 16.43 7.27 -1.55
CA PRO A 250 17.37 6.20 -1.28
C PRO A 250 17.01 5.48 0.03
N GLY A 251 16.92 4.15 -0.01
CA GLY A 251 16.51 3.30 1.11
C GLY A 251 15.01 2.96 1.13
N THR A 252 14.18 3.57 0.28
CA THR A 252 12.72 3.29 0.29
C THR A 252 12.42 1.88 -0.21
N ALA A 253 13.09 1.43 -1.27
CA ALA A 253 12.87 0.09 -1.79
C ALA A 253 13.36 -0.95 -0.78
N LEU A 254 14.54 -0.75 -0.21
CA LEU A 254 15.09 -1.56 0.88
C LEU A 254 14.10 -1.72 2.03
N ILE A 255 13.61 -0.61 2.59
CA ILE A 255 12.70 -0.63 3.75
C ILE A 255 11.41 -1.36 3.42
N VAL A 256 10.76 -1.03 2.29
CA VAL A 256 9.45 -1.63 1.94
C VAL A 256 9.59 -3.13 1.68
N VAL A 257 10.53 -3.53 0.83
CA VAL A 257 10.72 -4.95 0.44
C VAL A 257 11.13 -5.79 1.66
N THR A 258 12.08 -5.30 2.47
CA THR A 258 12.52 -6.01 3.67
C THR A 258 11.43 -6.07 4.73
N SER A 259 10.63 -5.01 4.91
CA SER A 259 9.54 -5.02 5.91
C SER A 259 8.47 -6.04 5.57
N VAL A 260 8.06 -6.13 4.30
CA VAL A 260 7.06 -7.13 3.87
C VAL A 260 7.61 -8.55 4.01
N ALA A 261 8.88 -8.79 3.65
CA ALA A 261 9.52 -10.08 3.85
C ALA A 261 9.67 -10.44 5.34
N LEU A 262 10.00 -9.47 6.20
CA LEU A 262 10.10 -9.67 7.63
C LEU A 262 8.75 -9.98 8.27
N LEU A 263 7.68 -9.28 7.86
CA LEU A 263 6.31 -9.59 8.29
C LEU A 263 5.91 -11.01 7.87
N ALA A 264 6.22 -11.42 6.65
CA ALA A 264 6.03 -12.80 6.20
C ALA A 264 6.86 -13.81 7.04
N ALA A 265 8.08 -13.46 7.42
CA ALA A 265 8.91 -14.28 8.30
C ALA A 265 8.31 -14.39 9.72
N VAL A 266 7.70 -13.32 10.26
CA VAL A 266 6.94 -13.40 11.51
C VAL A 266 5.82 -14.43 11.36
N LEU A 267 5.04 -14.38 10.29
CA LEU A 267 3.93 -15.34 10.09
C LEU A 267 4.43 -16.79 9.94
N GLY A 268 5.55 -16.97 9.27
CA GLY A 268 6.22 -18.27 9.10
C GLY A 268 7.11 -18.69 10.27
N ASP A 269 6.97 -18.08 11.45
CA ASP A 269 7.75 -18.33 12.68
C ASP A 269 9.27 -18.37 12.45
N PHE A 270 9.76 -17.45 11.62
CA PHE A 270 11.17 -17.25 11.29
C PHE A 270 11.89 -18.48 10.69
N ARG A 271 11.13 -19.45 10.16
CA ARG A 271 11.67 -20.74 9.66
C ARG A 271 12.68 -20.60 8.53
N ASN A 272 12.58 -19.55 7.72
CA ASN A 272 13.52 -19.29 6.63
C ASN A 272 13.93 -17.81 6.56
N MET A 273 14.82 -17.38 7.46
CA MET A 273 15.39 -16.02 7.44
C MET A 273 16.22 -15.71 6.19
N GLY A 274 16.62 -16.73 5.42
CA GLY A 274 17.32 -16.54 4.15
C GLY A 274 16.48 -15.74 3.14
N THR A 275 15.14 -15.88 3.16
CA THR A 275 14.25 -15.11 2.28
C THR A 275 14.23 -13.62 2.63
N VAL A 276 14.36 -13.29 3.92
CA VAL A 276 14.48 -11.89 4.40
C VAL A 276 15.81 -11.29 3.96
N ILE A 277 16.91 -12.06 4.04
CA ILE A 277 18.24 -11.62 3.57
C ILE A 277 18.22 -11.39 2.05
N ALA A 278 17.58 -12.28 1.28
CA ALA A 278 17.40 -12.11 -0.15
C ALA A 278 16.58 -10.86 -0.49
N ALA A 279 15.48 -10.62 0.24
CA ALA A 279 14.66 -9.42 0.10
C ALA A 279 15.43 -8.13 0.42
N LEU A 280 16.25 -8.16 1.46
CA LEU A 280 17.14 -7.06 1.86
C LEU A 280 18.16 -6.75 0.75
N ALA A 281 18.83 -7.78 0.21
CA ALA A 281 19.78 -7.61 -0.88
C ALA A 281 19.10 -7.06 -2.15
N ALA A 282 17.95 -7.61 -2.53
CA ALA A 282 17.18 -7.14 -3.69
C ALA A 282 16.72 -5.69 -3.54
N GLY A 283 16.21 -5.32 -2.35
CA GLY A 283 15.81 -3.95 -2.04
C GLY A 283 16.98 -2.96 -2.07
N ALA A 284 18.14 -3.36 -1.55
CA ALA A 284 19.37 -2.54 -1.60
C ALA A 284 19.85 -2.30 -3.03
N LEU A 285 19.93 -3.36 -3.85
CA LEU A 285 20.32 -3.28 -5.26
C LEU A 285 19.36 -2.40 -6.07
N LEU A 286 18.06 -2.55 -5.84
CA LEU A 286 17.05 -1.71 -6.48
C LEU A 286 17.21 -0.23 -6.10
N ASP A 287 17.48 0.08 -4.83
CA ASP A 287 17.75 1.45 -4.40
C ASP A 287 19.02 2.04 -5.06
N VAL A 288 20.08 1.24 -5.25
CA VAL A 288 21.29 1.66 -5.97
C VAL A 288 20.95 2.02 -7.43
N VAL A 289 20.20 1.16 -8.12
CA VAL A 289 19.78 1.43 -9.51
C VAL A 289 18.90 2.68 -9.58
N LEU A 290 17.90 2.81 -8.71
CA LEU A 290 17.05 4.00 -8.67
C LEU A 290 17.85 5.27 -8.32
N PHE A 291 18.84 5.18 -7.45
CA PHE A 291 19.74 6.29 -7.15
C PHE A 291 20.56 6.70 -8.38
N ALA A 292 21.11 5.75 -9.12
CA ALA A 292 21.84 5.99 -10.36
C ALA A 292 20.93 6.65 -11.42
N LEU A 293 19.71 6.12 -11.63
CA LEU A 293 18.74 6.71 -12.56
C LEU A 293 18.38 8.16 -12.20
N ARG A 294 18.21 8.46 -10.90
CA ARG A 294 17.96 9.83 -10.42
C ARG A 294 19.17 10.74 -10.67
N ARG A 295 20.40 10.24 -10.47
CA ARG A 295 21.64 10.98 -10.75
C ARG A 295 21.79 11.30 -12.25
N LEU A 296 21.37 10.39 -13.11
CA LEU A 296 21.32 10.57 -14.56
C LEU A 296 20.11 11.40 -15.03
N SER A 297 19.35 12.01 -14.12
CA SER A 297 18.16 12.82 -14.43
C SER A 297 17.09 12.08 -15.26
N VAL A 298 17.02 10.75 -15.13
CA VAL A 298 16.02 9.94 -15.82
C VAL A 298 14.61 10.31 -15.32
N PRO A 299 13.60 10.50 -16.18
CA PRO A 299 12.25 10.83 -15.75
C PRO A 299 11.63 9.77 -14.83
N LEU A 300 10.60 10.14 -14.05
CA LEU A 300 9.95 9.21 -13.10
C LEU A 300 9.35 7.98 -13.78
N ARG A 301 8.82 8.15 -15.00
CA ARG A 301 8.11 7.06 -15.69
C ARG A 301 9.03 5.88 -16.03
N PRO A 302 10.20 6.07 -16.68
CA PRO A 302 11.18 5.00 -16.80
C PRO A 302 11.64 4.42 -15.45
N GLN A 303 11.78 5.22 -14.40
CA GLN A 303 12.13 4.69 -13.06
C GLN A 303 11.07 3.71 -12.52
N GLU A 304 9.78 4.02 -12.70
CA GLU A 304 8.67 3.12 -12.34
C GLU A 304 8.74 1.80 -13.11
N LEU A 305 8.99 1.86 -14.42
CA LEU A 305 9.04 0.67 -15.28
C LEU A 305 10.28 -0.20 -15.00
N VAL A 306 11.44 0.43 -14.79
CA VAL A 306 12.65 -0.28 -14.37
C VAL A 306 12.42 -0.96 -13.02
N LEU A 307 11.83 -0.26 -12.04
CA LEU A 307 11.48 -0.88 -10.76
C LEU A 307 10.55 -2.07 -10.95
N ALA A 308 9.51 -1.93 -11.78
CA ALA A 308 8.50 -2.96 -11.99
C ALA A 308 9.09 -4.25 -12.57
N SER A 309 10.02 -4.15 -13.51
CA SER A 309 10.72 -5.31 -14.06
C SER A 309 11.82 -5.83 -13.14
N LEU A 310 12.65 -4.93 -12.60
CA LEU A 310 13.87 -5.31 -11.91
C LEU A 310 13.60 -5.94 -10.53
N LEU A 311 12.57 -5.50 -9.81
CA LEU A 311 12.31 -6.00 -8.46
C LEU A 311 12.06 -7.52 -8.45
N PRO A 312 11.12 -8.09 -9.25
CA PRO A 312 10.94 -9.53 -9.35
C PRO A 312 12.19 -10.28 -9.80
N LEU A 313 12.94 -9.71 -10.76
CA LEU A 313 14.18 -10.28 -11.27
C LEU A 313 15.30 -10.39 -10.22
N LEU A 314 15.24 -9.55 -9.17
CA LEU A 314 16.21 -9.59 -8.07
C LEU A 314 15.72 -10.45 -6.91
N VAL A 315 14.47 -10.26 -6.48
CA VAL A 315 13.97 -10.86 -5.23
C VAL A 315 13.74 -12.36 -5.36
N TRP A 316 13.25 -12.84 -6.50
CA TRP A 316 12.86 -14.25 -6.65
C TRP A 316 14.04 -15.21 -6.82
N PRO A 317 15.08 -14.90 -7.63
CA PRO A 317 16.27 -15.73 -7.63
C PRO A 317 16.92 -15.83 -6.24
N GLY A 318 16.97 -14.72 -5.49
CA GLY A 318 17.47 -14.72 -4.13
C GLY A 318 16.61 -15.55 -3.16
N GLN A 319 15.28 -15.42 -3.24
CA GLN A 319 14.34 -16.20 -2.42
C GLN A 319 14.40 -17.70 -2.74
N LEU A 320 14.47 -18.07 -4.02
CA LEU A 320 14.59 -19.45 -4.48
C LEU A 320 15.93 -20.06 -4.08
N LEU A 321 17.02 -19.29 -4.16
CA LEU A 321 18.33 -19.71 -3.65
C LEU A 321 18.28 -19.95 -2.14
N ALA A 322 17.72 -19.02 -1.37
CA ALA A 322 17.54 -19.18 0.07
C ALA A 322 16.67 -20.39 0.41
N THR A 323 15.63 -20.66 -0.38
CA THR A 323 14.79 -21.86 -0.26
C THR A 323 15.63 -23.10 -0.50
N ASN A 324 16.38 -23.17 -1.61
CA ASN A 324 17.23 -24.30 -1.96
C ASN A 324 18.29 -24.62 -0.90
N MET A 325 18.83 -23.59 -0.24
CA MET A 325 19.78 -23.76 0.87
C MET A 325 19.14 -24.37 2.12
N ALA A 326 17.85 -24.12 2.35
CA ALA A 326 17.12 -24.68 3.49
C ALA A 326 16.50 -26.06 3.18
N ARG A 327 15.94 -26.21 1.97
CA ARG A 327 15.29 -27.41 1.45
C ARG A 327 15.48 -27.46 -0.06
N SER A 328 15.91 -28.61 -0.59
CA SER A 328 16.19 -28.76 -2.02
C SER A 328 15.01 -28.34 -2.89
N VAL A 329 15.28 -27.43 -3.83
CA VAL A 329 14.30 -27.03 -4.86
C VAL A 329 14.23 -28.14 -5.91
N LEU A 330 13.01 -28.59 -6.21
CA LEU A 330 12.71 -29.71 -7.09
C LEU A 330 11.99 -29.28 -8.39
N TRP A 331 11.65 -28.00 -8.52
CA TRP A 331 11.11 -27.46 -9.77
C TRP A 331 12.13 -27.50 -10.91
N SER A 332 11.63 -27.68 -12.13
CA SER A 332 12.45 -27.69 -13.34
C SER A 332 13.04 -26.32 -13.65
N LEU A 333 14.03 -26.26 -14.55
CA LEU A 333 14.62 -25.00 -15.00
C LEU A 333 13.59 -24.08 -15.67
N GLU A 334 12.63 -24.65 -16.41
CA GLU A 334 11.54 -23.93 -17.04
C GLU A 334 10.64 -23.25 -16.01
N MET A 335 10.31 -23.94 -14.91
CA MET A 335 9.51 -23.36 -13.83
C MET A 335 10.28 -22.26 -13.09
N LEU A 336 11.55 -22.51 -12.75
CA LEU A 336 12.38 -21.57 -12.01
C LEU A 336 12.64 -20.28 -12.79
N THR A 337 12.99 -20.40 -14.08
CA THR A 337 13.22 -19.22 -14.93
C THR A 337 11.90 -18.57 -15.34
N GLY A 338 10.90 -19.36 -15.67
CA GLY A 338 9.58 -18.92 -16.09
C GLY A 338 8.87 -18.08 -15.02
N VAL A 339 8.86 -18.51 -13.76
CA VAL A 339 8.17 -17.77 -12.69
C VAL A 339 8.78 -16.39 -12.46
N VAL A 340 10.11 -16.28 -12.52
CA VAL A 340 10.85 -15.02 -12.34
C VAL A 340 10.53 -14.06 -13.49
N ILE A 341 10.54 -14.56 -14.73
CA ILE A 341 10.23 -13.77 -15.93
C ILE A 341 8.76 -13.34 -15.95
N VAL A 342 7.83 -14.25 -15.69
CA VAL A 342 6.39 -13.96 -15.67
C VAL A 342 6.06 -12.93 -14.58
N ALA A 343 6.64 -13.05 -13.38
CA ALA A 343 6.47 -12.08 -12.32
C ALA A 343 6.97 -10.67 -12.72
N ALA A 344 8.10 -10.59 -13.42
CA ALA A 344 8.64 -9.34 -13.96
C ALA A 344 7.76 -8.73 -15.07
N LEU A 345 7.27 -9.57 -15.99
CA LEU A 345 6.38 -9.15 -17.08
C LEU A 345 5.02 -8.67 -16.56
N ALA A 346 4.41 -9.40 -15.63
CA ALA A 346 3.14 -9.03 -15.01
C ALA A 346 3.25 -7.71 -14.24
N SER A 347 4.35 -7.52 -13.51
CA SER A 347 4.65 -6.29 -12.78
C SER A 347 4.86 -5.11 -13.74
N PHE A 348 5.65 -5.30 -14.80
CA PHE A 348 5.85 -4.31 -15.84
C PHE A 348 4.52 -3.93 -16.52
N ALA A 349 3.74 -4.92 -16.97
CA ALA A 349 2.47 -4.70 -17.65
C ALA A 349 1.48 -3.92 -16.76
N THR A 350 1.39 -4.26 -15.49
CA THR A 350 0.55 -3.56 -14.51
C THR A 350 0.95 -2.09 -14.40
N VAL A 351 2.23 -1.80 -14.17
CA VAL A 351 2.71 -0.42 -14.07
C VAL A 351 2.63 0.33 -15.40
N PHE A 352 2.81 -0.38 -16.52
CA PHE A 352 2.69 0.15 -17.87
C PHE A 352 1.25 0.64 -18.14
N VAL A 353 0.24 -0.18 -17.85
CA VAL A 353 -1.18 0.15 -18.07
C VAL A 353 -1.67 1.26 -17.13
N LEU A 354 -1.14 1.37 -15.90
CA LEU A 354 -1.47 2.45 -14.97
C LEU A 354 -1.10 3.87 -15.49
N GLY A 355 -0.40 3.97 -16.62
CA GLY A 355 -0.10 5.22 -17.32
C GLY A 355 0.77 6.20 -16.51
N PRO A 356 1.18 7.34 -17.10
CA PRO A 356 1.83 8.41 -16.37
C PRO A 356 0.83 9.14 -15.46
N ALA A 357 1.31 9.80 -14.40
CA ALA A 357 0.47 10.71 -13.63
C ALA A 357 -0.03 11.84 -14.55
N SER A 358 -1.35 12.04 -14.62
CA SER A 358 -1.95 13.12 -15.41
C SER A 358 -1.33 14.46 -15.00
N ARG A 359 -0.76 15.19 -15.97
CA ARG A 359 -0.46 16.61 -15.77
C ARG A 359 -1.80 17.28 -15.51
N ALA A 360 -1.99 17.85 -14.32
CA ALA A 360 -3.07 18.80 -14.12
C ALA A 360 -2.84 19.92 -15.15
N VAL A 361 -3.73 20.04 -16.12
CA VAL A 361 -3.75 21.12 -17.09
C VAL A 361 -4.09 22.38 -16.31
N ASN A 362 -3.06 23.04 -15.79
CA ASN A 362 -3.10 24.42 -15.34
C ASN A 362 -2.22 25.22 -16.30
N GLU A 363 -2.65 25.34 -17.55
CA GLU A 363 -2.28 26.49 -18.37
C GLU A 363 -3.49 27.43 -18.41
N PRO A 364 -3.44 28.57 -17.70
CA PRO A 364 -4.35 29.67 -17.97
C PRO A 364 -3.86 30.41 -19.22
N GLY A 365 -4.63 30.32 -20.30
CA GLY A 365 -4.66 31.33 -21.36
C GLY A 365 -3.81 31.05 -22.59
N SER A 366 -4.40 30.37 -23.58
CA SER A 366 -4.07 30.58 -24.99
C SER A 366 -5.35 30.52 -25.83
N THR A 367 -6.21 31.52 -25.64
CA THR A 367 -7.20 31.89 -26.65
C THR A 367 -7.32 33.41 -26.70
N GLU A 368 -7.39 33.93 -27.93
CA GLU A 368 -7.65 35.32 -28.35
C GLU A 368 -6.45 36.24 -28.59
N GLN A 369 -5.90 36.15 -29.81
CA GLN A 369 -5.52 37.25 -30.70
C GLN A 369 -5.55 36.66 -32.14
N GLU A 370 -6.15 37.20 -33.18
CA GLU A 370 -7.03 38.35 -33.41
C GLU A 370 -7.47 38.16 -34.88
N ILE A 371 -8.77 37.98 -35.16
CA ILE A 371 -9.29 38.08 -36.53
C ILE A 371 -9.68 39.55 -36.72
N SER A 372 -8.86 40.29 -37.47
CA SER A 372 -9.29 41.53 -38.11
C SER A 372 -8.69 41.64 -39.52
N SER A 373 -9.50 41.25 -40.51
CA SER A 373 -9.55 41.85 -41.84
C SER A 373 -10.70 42.86 -41.80
N PRO A 374 -10.75 44.01 -42.53
CA PRO A 374 -10.47 44.12 -43.98
C PRO A 374 -9.89 45.44 -44.53
N ALA A 375 -9.56 45.41 -45.84
CA ALA A 375 -9.38 46.53 -46.81
C ALA A 375 -8.25 47.55 -46.50
N GLU A 376 -7.43 48.08 -47.40
CA GLU A 376 -7.35 48.18 -48.87
C GLU A 376 -5.97 47.74 -49.40
#